data_AF-A0A832CFV7-F1
#
_entry.id   AF-A0A832CFV7-F1
#
_cell.length_a   1.000
_cell.length_b   1.000
_cell.length_c   1.000
_cell.angle_alpha   90.00
_cell.angle_beta   90.00
_cell.angle_gamma   90.00
#
_symmetry.space_group_name_H-M   'P 1'
#
loop_
_entity.id
_entity.type
_entity.pdbx_description
1 polymer ?
#
loop_
_entity_poly.entity_id
_entity_poly.type
_entity_poly.pdbx_seq_one_letter_code
_entity_poly.pdbx_strand_id
1 'polypeptide(L)'
;MAKKVRKRSGSLEDFDPRKIYSACIAAGAPEEIAGEIAREVEQRAYDGMTTDEIRRYVLVRLKELAPHAYEAWTFYDRVAKGRITFEEGKAVAVEKGRLYLGREVKDVGPKGLSSSEEVEGILRELEEDLRYGVSKATINARLYALFMGVLKSRQMPKEEKEKSVQLINRFREKLGWKPYELKKPIE
;
A
#
# COMPACT_ATOMS: atom_id res chain seq x y z
N MET A 1 30.13 -14.83 -9.85
CA MET A 1 28.96 -15.68 -9.55
C MET A 1 27.73 -14.77 -9.44
N ALA A 2 26.56 -15.23 -9.92
CA ALA A 2 25.32 -14.47 -9.72
C ALA A 2 25.01 -14.38 -8.23
N LYS A 3 24.79 -13.17 -7.71
CA LYS A 3 24.45 -12.94 -6.31
C LYS A 3 23.05 -13.51 -6.05
N LYS A 4 22.84 -14.27 -4.99
CA LYS A 4 21.51 -14.74 -4.61
C LYS A 4 20.93 -13.89 -3.49
N VAL A 5 19.63 -13.60 -3.58
CA VAL A 5 18.87 -12.91 -2.54
C VAL A 5 17.96 -13.88 -1.81
N ARG A 6 17.80 -13.69 -0.49
CA ARG A 6 16.93 -14.49 0.35
C ARG A 6 15.56 -13.83 0.49
N LYS A 7 14.52 -14.51 0.03
CA LYS A 7 13.12 -14.10 0.20
C LYS A 7 12.67 -14.28 1.64
N ARG A 8 11.56 -13.63 1.99
CA ARG A 8 10.89 -13.82 3.29
C ARG A 8 10.49 -15.28 3.58
N SER A 9 10.17 -16.05 2.56
CA SER A 9 9.90 -17.50 2.68
C SER A 9 11.14 -18.33 3.05
N GLY A 10 12.34 -17.71 3.05
CA GLY A 10 13.63 -18.39 3.22
C GLY A 10 14.23 -18.91 1.91
N SER A 11 13.49 -18.89 0.80
CA SER A 11 14.01 -19.35 -0.50
C SER A 11 15.02 -18.37 -1.10
N LEU A 12 15.97 -18.90 -1.86
CA LEU A 12 16.97 -18.12 -2.60
C LEU A 12 16.54 -17.89 -4.04
N GLU A 13 16.85 -16.72 -4.58
CA GLU A 13 16.64 -16.34 -5.97
C GLU A 13 17.84 -15.56 -6.49
N ASP A 14 18.15 -15.62 -7.78
CA ASP A 14 19.17 -14.76 -8.37
C ASP A 14 18.76 -13.28 -8.30
N PHE A 15 19.70 -12.42 -7.91
CA PHE A 15 19.51 -10.98 -7.87
C PHE A 15 19.28 -10.43 -9.27
N ASP A 16 18.21 -9.65 -9.44
CA ASP A 16 17.90 -8.96 -10.68
C ASP A 16 17.53 -7.49 -10.41
N PRO A 17 18.37 -6.51 -10.79
CA PRO A 17 18.11 -5.10 -10.55
C PRO A 17 16.89 -4.58 -11.31
N ARG A 18 16.48 -5.25 -12.40
CA ARG A 18 15.28 -4.87 -13.17
C ARG A 18 14.02 -4.98 -12.32
N LYS A 19 13.98 -5.90 -11.35
CA LYS A 19 12.84 -6.02 -10.41
C LYS A 19 12.69 -4.81 -9.51
N ILE A 20 13.81 -4.19 -9.13
CA ILE A 20 13.81 -2.97 -8.31
C ILE A 20 13.35 -1.79 -9.15
N TYR A 21 13.91 -1.65 -10.35
CA TYR A 21 13.49 -0.65 -11.33
C TYR A 21 11.97 -0.70 -11.57
N SER A 22 11.46 -1.86 -11.99
CA SER A 22 10.03 -2.05 -12.27
C SER A 22 9.14 -1.78 -11.06
N ALA A 23 9.60 -2.12 -9.85
CA ALA A 23 8.84 -1.85 -8.64
C ALA A 23 8.79 -0.36 -8.31
N CYS A 24 9.88 0.39 -8.53
CA CYS A 24 9.91 1.85 -8.37
C CYS A 24 9.00 2.53 -9.40
N ILE A 25 9.06 2.11 -10.66
CA ILE A 25 8.15 2.59 -11.72
C ILE A 25 6.69 2.31 -11.37
N ALA A 26 6.38 1.10 -10.89
CA ALA A 26 5.02 0.73 -10.48
C ALA A 26 4.50 1.57 -9.31
N ALA A 27 5.41 2.07 -8.45
CA ALA A 27 5.09 3.00 -7.39
C ALA A 27 5.00 4.47 -7.87
N GLY A 28 5.29 4.76 -9.13
CA GLY A 28 5.21 6.10 -9.72
C GLY A 28 6.50 6.92 -9.63
N ALA A 29 7.65 6.28 -9.41
CA ALA A 29 8.93 6.97 -9.49
C ALA A 29 9.27 7.35 -10.95
N PRO A 30 9.92 8.51 -11.21
CA PRO A 30 10.48 8.83 -12.51
C PRO A 30 11.51 7.78 -12.96
N GLU A 31 11.65 7.56 -14.27
CA GLU A 31 12.56 6.56 -14.83
C GLU A 31 14.02 6.74 -14.40
N GLU A 32 14.49 7.99 -14.39
CA GLU A 32 15.84 8.34 -13.96
C GLU A 32 16.09 7.93 -12.50
N ILE A 33 15.16 8.26 -11.59
CA ILE A 33 15.25 7.92 -10.16
C ILE A 33 15.13 6.41 -9.95
N ALA A 34 14.22 5.73 -10.65
CA ALA A 34 14.10 4.27 -10.58
C ALA A 34 15.39 3.58 -11.06
N GLY A 35 16.01 4.10 -12.12
CA GLY A 35 17.28 3.62 -12.66
C GLY A 35 18.44 3.86 -11.69
N GLU A 36 18.51 5.04 -11.08
CA GLU A 36 19.50 5.37 -10.05
C GLU A 36 19.41 4.42 -8.86
N ILE A 37 18.22 4.27 -8.26
CA ILE A 37 18.01 3.41 -7.09
C ILE A 37 18.34 1.95 -7.42
N ALA A 38 17.97 1.45 -8.60
CA ALA A 38 18.29 0.08 -9.00
C ALA A 38 19.81 -0.15 -9.11
N ARG A 39 20.55 0.81 -9.71
CA ARG A 39 22.03 0.75 -9.80
C ARG A 39 22.69 0.80 -8.42
N GLU A 40 22.21 1.68 -7.54
CA GLU A 40 22.74 1.77 -6.18
C GLU A 40 22.55 0.47 -5.39
N VAL A 41 21.38 -0.17 -5.52
CA VAL A 41 21.15 -1.48 -4.88
C VAL A 41 22.05 -2.55 -5.49
N GLU A 42 22.23 -2.57 -6.80
CA GLU A 42 23.11 -3.54 -7.47
C GLU A 42 24.57 -3.48 -6.98
N GLN A 43 25.09 -2.26 -6.82
CA GLN A 43 26.43 -2.02 -6.27
C GLN A 43 26.56 -2.51 -4.82
N ARG A 44 25.48 -2.37 -4.02
CA ARG A 44 25.43 -2.79 -2.62
C ARG A 44 25.03 -4.26 -2.42
N ALA A 45 24.50 -4.91 -3.46
CA ALA A 45 24.01 -6.28 -3.37
C ALA A 45 25.14 -7.25 -3.04
N TYR A 46 24.87 -8.21 -2.18
CA TYR A 46 25.79 -9.27 -1.77
C TYR A 46 25.04 -10.60 -1.68
N ASP A 47 25.78 -11.72 -1.66
CA ASP A 47 25.17 -13.05 -1.61
C ASP A 47 24.47 -13.31 -0.27
N GLY A 48 23.23 -13.79 -0.31
CA GLY A 48 22.38 -13.97 0.87
C GLY A 48 21.64 -12.72 1.34
N MET A 49 21.83 -11.55 0.68
CA MET A 49 21.11 -10.32 1.02
C MET A 49 19.60 -10.55 1.00
N THR A 50 18.89 -10.08 2.02
CA THR A 50 17.46 -10.33 2.14
C THR A 50 16.64 -9.36 1.30
N THR A 51 15.46 -9.81 0.85
CA THR A 51 14.50 -8.93 0.16
C THR A 51 14.00 -7.77 1.03
N ASP A 52 14.07 -7.90 2.36
CA ASP A 52 13.67 -6.84 3.29
C ASP A 52 14.77 -5.76 3.43
N GLU A 53 16.05 -6.12 3.36
CA GLU A 53 17.16 -5.16 3.28
C GLU A 53 17.11 -4.35 1.99
N ILE A 54 16.89 -5.03 0.86
CA ILE A 54 16.72 -4.37 -0.45
C ILE A 54 15.54 -3.40 -0.40
N ARG A 55 14.38 -3.86 0.10
CA ARG A 55 13.19 -3.01 0.27
C ARG A 55 13.49 -1.78 1.12
N ARG A 56 14.15 -1.96 2.26
CA ARG A 56 14.49 -0.85 3.18
C ARG A 56 15.33 0.20 2.47
N TYR A 57 16.35 -0.23 1.73
CA TYR A 57 17.20 0.69 0.97
C TYR A 57 16.38 1.49 -0.05
N VAL A 58 15.57 0.80 -0.86
CA VAL A 58 14.71 1.42 -1.88
C VAL A 58 13.77 2.45 -1.28
N LEU A 59 13.12 2.13 -0.16
CA LEU A 59 12.18 3.06 0.50
C LEU A 59 12.88 4.29 1.07
N VAL A 60 14.08 4.16 1.64
CA VAL A 60 14.87 5.32 2.10
C VAL A 60 15.18 6.24 0.92
N ARG A 61 15.66 5.69 -0.19
CA ARG A 61 16.01 6.49 -1.37
C ARG A 61 14.79 7.09 -2.05
N LEU A 62 13.67 6.37 -2.15
CA LEU A 62 12.42 6.93 -2.65
C LEU A 62 11.90 8.06 -1.76
N LYS A 63 12.02 7.95 -0.43
CA LYS A 63 11.59 9.02 0.48
C LYS A 63 12.37 10.32 0.24
N GLU A 64 13.64 10.21 -0.13
CA GLU A 64 14.51 11.36 -0.42
C GLU A 64 14.31 11.90 -1.83
N LEU A 65 14.24 11.03 -2.85
CA LEU A 65 14.30 11.40 -4.26
C LEU A 65 12.93 11.49 -4.96
N ALA A 66 11.94 10.73 -4.47
CA ALA A 66 10.60 10.68 -5.04
C ALA A 66 9.54 10.41 -3.94
N PRO A 67 9.29 11.37 -3.02
CA PRO A 67 8.43 11.16 -1.85
C PRO A 67 7.03 10.64 -2.18
N HIS A 68 6.46 11.07 -3.30
CA HIS A 68 5.15 10.59 -3.78
C HIS A 68 5.17 9.09 -4.12
N ALA A 69 6.26 8.59 -4.69
CA ALA A 69 6.42 7.17 -5.00
C ALA A 69 6.66 6.34 -3.72
N TYR A 70 7.36 6.90 -2.74
CA TYR A 70 7.46 6.31 -1.40
C TYR A 70 6.08 6.19 -0.74
N GLU A 71 5.26 7.24 -0.78
CA GLU A 71 3.90 7.21 -0.23
C GLU A 71 3.03 6.17 -0.94
N ALA A 72 3.07 6.13 -2.28
CA ALA A 72 2.33 5.15 -3.07
C ALA A 72 2.77 3.71 -2.77
N TRP A 73 4.08 3.46 -2.68
CA TRP A 73 4.62 2.13 -2.35
C TRP A 73 4.17 1.70 -0.95
N THR A 74 4.39 2.55 0.07
CA THR A 74 4.08 2.22 1.46
C THR A 74 2.57 2.05 1.67
N PHE A 75 1.75 2.83 0.96
CA PHE A 75 0.31 2.64 0.93
C PHE A 75 -0.07 1.30 0.29
N TYR A 76 0.50 0.95 -0.87
CA TYR A 76 0.25 -0.33 -1.54
C TYR A 76 0.66 -1.52 -0.68
N ASP A 77 1.85 -1.51 -0.08
CA ASP A 77 2.30 -2.58 0.82
C ASP A 77 1.34 -2.73 2.02
N ARG A 78 0.80 -1.63 2.54
CA ARG A 78 -0.16 -1.62 3.65
C ARG A 78 -1.51 -2.22 3.26
N VAL A 79 -2.05 -1.89 2.09
CA VAL A 79 -3.37 -2.35 1.62
C VAL A 79 -3.32 -3.75 1.02
N ALA A 80 -2.29 -4.07 0.25
CA ALA A 80 -2.23 -5.29 -0.54
C ALA A 80 -1.53 -6.48 0.15
N LYS A 81 -0.63 -6.23 1.11
CA LYS A 81 0.22 -7.29 1.69
C LYS A 81 0.02 -7.55 3.18
N GLY A 82 -0.80 -6.75 3.86
CA GLY A 82 -0.91 -6.78 5.31
C GLY A 82 0.31 -6.15 6.00
N ARG A 83 0.08 -5.55 7.18
CA ARG A 83 0.99 -4.62 7.89
C ARG A 83 2.40 -5.18 8.13
N ILE A 84 3.34 -4.83 7.26
CA ILE A 84 4.78 -4.91 7.53
C ILE A 84 5.36 -3.55 7.22
N THR A 85 5.66 -2.80 8.28
CA THR A 85 6.33 -1.50 8.22
C THR A 85 7.70 -1.62 8.86
N PHE A 86 8.65 -0.85 8.35
CA PHE A 86 10.02 -0.80 8.83
C PHE A 86 10.29 0.63 9.32
N GLU A 87 10.43 0.80 10.63
CA GLU A 87 10.93 2.03 11.28
C GLU A 87 12.31 1.74 11.88
N GLU A 88 13.25 2.65 11.69
CA GLU A 88 14.58 2.67 12.34
C GLU A 88 15.33 1.32 12.38
N GLY A 89 15.33 0.58 11.28
CA GLY A 89 16.17 -0.61 11.18
C GLY A 89 15.59 -1.89 11.81
N LYS A 90 14.41 -1.85 12.43
CA LYS A 90 13.76 -3.03 13.03
C LYS A 90 12.53 -3.48 12.23
N ALA A 91 12.38 -4.79 12.06
CA ALA A 91 11.13 -5.36 11.58
C ALA A 91 10.16 -5.36 12.76
N VAL A 92 9.14 -4.50 12.74
CA VAL A 92 8.12 -4.47 13.79
C VAL A 92 6.90 -5.23 13.28
N ALA A 93 6.64 -6.40 13.86
CA ALA A 93 5.36 -7.06 13.73
C ALA A 93 4.35 -6.27 14.56
N VAL A 94 3.52 -5.45 13.93
CA VAL A 94 2.38 -4.83 14.61
C VAL A 94 1.30 -5.91 14.70
N GLU A 95 1.22 -6.59 15.84
CA GLU A 95 -0.05 -7.22 16.22
C GLU A 95 -1.11 -6.12 16.29
N LYS A 96 -2.15 -6.29 15.46
CA LYS A 96 -3.47 -5.63 15.54
C LYS A 96 -3.47 -4.12 15.86
N GLY A 97 -3.66 -3.29 14.83
CA GLY A 97 -3.99 -1.87 14.98
C GLY A 97 -3.78 -1.09 13.69
N ARG A 98 -4.75 -0.24 13.33
CA ARG A 98 -4.93 0.47 12.05
C ARG A 98 -3.76 1.40 11.66
N LEU A 99 -3.77 1.69 10.35
CA LEU A 99 -3.37 2.95 9.70
C LEU A 99 -3.25 4.09 10.71
N TYR A 100 -2.20 4.93 10.72
CA TYR A 100 -1.98 6.08 11.63
C TYR A 100 -3.26 6.75 12.18
N LEU A 101 -3.87 6.10 13.16
CA LEU A 101 -5.08 6.45 13.86
C LEU A 101 -4.91 5.69 15.17
N GLY A 102 -4.75 6.44 16.25
CA GLY A 102 -4.98 5.86 17.56
C GLY A 102 -6.32 5.13 17.54
N ARG A 103 -6.33 3.93 18.13
CA ARG A 103 -7.48 3.15 18.64
C ARG A 103 -8.87 3.62 18.13
N GLU A 104 -9.71 2.79 17.53
CA GLU A 104 -10.50 1.76 18.21
C GLU A 104 -11.37 0.99 17.20
N VAL A 105 -10.83 0.05 16.42
CA VAL A 105 -11.70 -0.99 15.84
C VAL A 105 -11.01 -2.33 16.01
N LYS A 106 -11.66 -3.22 16.78
CA LYS A 106 -11.32 -4.63 16.85
C LYS A 106 -11.65 -5.25 15.49
N ASP A 107 -10.67 -5.92 14.89
CA ASP A 107 -10.92 -6.73 13.69
C ASP A 107 -11.94 -7.84 14.02
N VAL A 108 -13.04 -7.90 13.27
CA VAL A 108 -13.99 -9.02 13.25
C VAL A 108 -13.93 -9.63 11.85
N GLY A 109 -13.24 -10.77 11.67
CA GLY A 109 -13.24 -11.51 10.40
C GLY A 109 -11.88 -11.92 9.83
N PRO A 110 -11.85 -12.47 8.59
CA PRO A 110 -10.65 -12.94 7.88
C PRO A 110 -9.71 -11.80 7.43
N LYS A 111 -8.47 -12.14 7.05
CA LYS A 111 -7.41 -11.15 6.75
C LYS A 111 -7.68 -10.33 5.47
N GLY A 112 -7.81 -9.02 5.60
CA GLY A 112 -7.93 -8.06 4.48
C GLY A 112 -9.37 -7.57 4.31
N LEU A 113 -9.62 -6.65 3.36
CA LEU A 113 -10.97 -6.13 3.09
C LEU A 113 -11.90 -7.29 2.68
N SER A 114 -12.77 -7.69 3.59
CA SER A 114 -13.69 -8.81 3.46
C SER A 114 -15.15 -8.41 3.69
N SER A 115 -15.40 -7.29 4.37
CA SER A 115 -16.75 -6.77 4.62
C SER A 115 -16.88 -5.25 4.41
N SER A 116 -18.11 -4.81 4.17
CA SER A 116 -18.47 -3.39 4.08
C SER A 116 -18.37 -2.65 5.41
N GLU A 117 -18.43 -3.35 6.54
CA GLU A 117 -18.22 -2.78 7.88
C GLU A 117 -16.77 -2.30 8.07
N GLU A 118 -15.78 -3.06 7.55
CA GLU A 118 -14.39 -2.63 7.53
C GLU A 118 -14.21 -1.36 6.71
N VAL A 119 -14.88 -1.27 5.55
CA VAL A 119 -14.86 -0.11 4.67
C VAL A 119 -15.49 1.10 5.35
N GLU A 120 -16.65 0.96 5.98
CA GLU A 120 -17.28 2.03 6.76
C GLU A 120 -16.36 2.51 7.89
N GLY A 121 -15.70 1.56 8.56
CA GLY A 121 -14.70 1.86 9.56
C GLY A 121 -13.54 2.71 9.02
N ILE A 122 -13.05 2.45 7.80
CA ILE A 122 -12.00 3.27 7.15
C ILE A 122 -12.54 4.63 6.70
N LEU A 123 -13.80 4.73 6.27
CA LEU A 123 -14.40 6.01 5.89
C LEU A 123 -14.56 6.96 7.10
N ARG A 124 -14.94 6.43 8.27
CA ARG A 124 -14.98 7.21 9.52
C ARG A 124 -13.62 7.82 9.86
N GLU A 125 -12.56 7.05 9.65
CA GLU A 125 -11.19 7.49 9.84
C GLU A 125 -10.76 8.59 8.86
N LEU A 126 -11.11 8.45 7.57
CA LEU A 126 -10.86 9.49 6.58
C LEU A 126 -11.64 10.79 6.89
N GLU A 127 -12.81 10.67 7.52
CA GLU A 127 -13.55 11.84 8.02
C GLU A 127 -12.80 12.54 9.17
N GLU A 128 -12.23 11.77 10.08
CA GLU A 128 -11.39 12.28 11.17
C GLU A 128 -10.13 12.97 10.64
N ASP A 129 -9.43 12.33 9.69
CA ASP A 129 -8.26 12.90 9.03
C ASP A 129 -8.58 14.28 8.41
N LEU A 130 -9.73 14.41 7.74
CA LEU A 130 -10.21 15.69 7.22
C LEU A 130 -10.39 16.73 8.32
N ARG A 131 -10.97 16.35 9.47
CA ARG A 131 -11.15 17.25 10.63
C ARG A 131 -9.81 17.68 11.22
N TYR A 132 -8.80 16.83 11.20
CA TYR A 132 -7.44 17.13 11.67
C TYR A 132 -6.57 17.88 10.65
N GLY A 133 -7.14 18.29 9.51
CA GLY A 133 -6.47 19.15 8.54
C GLY A 133 -5.70 18.41 7.44
N VAL A 134 -5.90 17.10 7.27
CA VAL A 134 -5.35 16.37 6.12
C VAL A 134 -5.97 16.92 4.84
N SER A 135 -5.14 17.14 3.81
CA SER A 135 -5.58 17.77 2.57
C SER A 135 -6.66 16.94 1.86
N LYS A 136 -7.63 17.62 1.23
CA LYS A 136 -8.67 17.00 0.40
C LYS A 136 -8.07 16.15 -0.73
N ALA A 137 -6.92 16.54 -1.29
CA ALA A 137 -6.22 15.78 -2.32
C ALA A 137 -5.71 14.43 -1.78
N THR A 138 -5.11 14.43 -0.59
CA THR A 138 -4.66 13.21 0.10
C THR A 138 -5.83 12.28 0.41
N ILE A 139 -6.96 12.82 0.87
CA ILE A 139 -8.16 12.04 1.18
C ILE A 139 -8.77 11.43 -0.09
N ASN A 140 -8.84 12.20 -1.18
CA ASN A 140 -9.29 11.68 -2.47
C ASN A 140 -8.41 10.52 -2.97
N ALA A 141 -7.08 10.62 -2.79
CA ALA A 141 -6.15 9.56 -3.16
C ALA A 141 -6.36 8.29 -2.30
N ARG A 142 -6.48 8.44 -0.98
CA ARG A 142 -6.76 7.33 -0.06
C ARG A 142 -8.09 6.63 -0.37
N LEU A 143 -9.11 7.42 -0.66
CA LEU A 143 -10.46 6.95 -1.00
C LEU A 143 -10.49 6.18 -2.33
N TYR A 144 -9.76 6.67 -3.35
CA TYR A 144 -9.61 5.94 -4.61
C TYR A 144 -8.94 4.59 -4.41
N ALA A 145 -7.92 4.55 -3.57
CA ALA A 145 -7.19 3.33 -3.33
C ALA A 145 -8.00 2.31 -2.50
N LEU A 146 -8.82 2.78 -1.55
CA LEU A 146 -9.84 1.97 -0.88
C LEU A 146 -10.83 1.37 -1.88
N PHE A 147 -11.36 2.19 -2.79
CA PHE A 147 -12.27 1.76 -3.86
C PHE A 147 -11.64 0.67 -4.73
N MET A 148 -10.40 0.86 -5.18
CA MET A 148 -9.68 -0.15 -5.95
C MET A 148 -9.39 -1.42 -5.14
N GLY A 149 -9.14 -1.29 -3.84
CA GLY A 149 -8.95 -2.42 -2.91
C GLY A 149 -10.21 -3.27 -2.79
N VAL A 150 -11.37 -2.63 -2.64
CA VAL A 150 -12.69 -3.30 -2.63
C VAL A 150 -12.92 -4.09 -3.91
N LEU A 151 -12.77 -3.45 -5.08
CA LEU A 151 -13.03 -4.09 -6.38
C LEU A 151 -12.10 -5.29 -6.64
N LYS A 152 -10.83 -5.19 -6.23
CA LYS A 152 -9.82 -6.24 -6.43
C LYS A 152 -9.83 -7.32 -5.34
N SER A 153 -10.59 -7.14 -4.26
CA SER A 153 -10.63 -8.13 -3.18
C SER A 153 -11.21 -9.45 -3.70
N ARG A 154 -10.45 -10.53 -3.50
CA ARG A 154 -10.90 -11.90 -3.79
C ARG A 154 -11.65 -12.53 -2.61
N GLN A 155 -11.58 -11.90 -1.43
CA GLN A 155 -12.15 -12.42 -0.19
C GLN A 155 -13.50 -11.77 0.15
N MET A 156 -13.81 -10.63 -0.48
CA MET A 156 -15.06 -9.91 -0.27
C MET A 156 -16.15 -10.46 -1.22
N PRO A 157 -17.29 -10.94 -0.71
CA PRO A 157 -18.43 -11.33 -1.53
C PRO A 157 -18.95 -10.16 -2.38
N LYS A 158 -19.59 -10.47 -3.51
CA LYS A 158 -20.15 -9.48 -4.44
C LYS A 158 -21.05 -8.45 -3.74
N GLU A 159 -21.97 -8.92 -2.90
CA GLU A 159 -22.90 -8.05 -2.16
C GLU A 159 -22.16 -7.07 -1.23
N GLU A 160 -21.10 -7.54 -0.57
CA GLU A 160 -20.28 -6.70 0.30
C GLU A 160 -19.44 -5.69 -0.49
N LYS A 161 -18.97 -6.06 -1.69
CA LYS A 161 -18.32 -5.12 -2.62
C LYS A 161 -19.29 -4.03 -3.07
N GLU A 162 -20.50 -4.40 -3.46
CA GLU A 162 -21.54 -3.46 -3.89
C GLU A 162 -21.87 -2.46 -2.77
N LYS A 163 -22.12 -2.96 -1.55
CA LYS A 163 -22.33 -2.10 -0.36
C LYS A 163 -21.14 -1.19 -0.08
N SER A 164 -19.93 -1.72 -0.18
CA SER A 164 -18.69 -0.95 0.02
C SER A 164 -18.54 0.17 -1.00
N VAL A 165 -18.83 -0.09 -2.28
CA VAL A 165 -18.82 0.92 -3.34
C VAL A 165 -19.86 2.01 -3.08
N GLN A 166 -21.07 1.63 -2.65
CA GLN A 166 -22.11 2.59 -2.26
C GLN A 166 -21.66 3.47 -1.09
N LEU A 167 -21.07 2.90 -0.04
CA LEU A 167 -20.52 3.63 1.10
C LEU A 167 -19.45 4.66 0.67
N ILE A 168 -18.51 4.22 -0.16
CA ILE A 168 -17.45 5.09 -0.70
C ILE A 168 -18.06 6.23 -1.53
N ASN A 169 -19.03 5.94 -2.40
CA ASN A 169 -19.65 6.96 -3.24
C ASN A 169 -20.46 7.97 -2.41
N ARG A 170 -21.19 7.54 -1.38
CA ARG A 170 -21.86 8.46 -0.45
C ARG A 170 -20.86 9.38 0.26
N PHE A 171 -19.71 8.85 0.66
CA PHE A 171 -18.64 9.66 1.26
C PHE A 171 -18.08 10.69 0.27
N ARG A 172 -17.92 10.34 -1.01
CA ARG A 172 -17.52 11.27 -2.08
C ARG A 172 -18.52 12.40 -2.27
N GLU A 173 -19.80 12.06 -2.35
CA GLU A 173 -20.88 13.03 -2.53
C GLU A 173 -20.94 14.01 -1.35
N LYS A 174 -20.78 13.53 -0.12
CA LYS A 174 -20.67 14.37 1.09
C LYS A 174 -19.55 15.41 0.99
N LEU A 175 -18.46 15.10 0.29
CA LEU A 175 -17.32 16.00 0.07
C LEU A 175 -17.44 16.85 -1.21
N GLY A 176 -18.57 16.75 -1.94
CA GLY A 176 -18.82 17.45 -3.19
C GLY A 176 -18.12 16.84 -4.41
N TRP A 177 -17.68 15.58 -4.31
CA TRP A 177 -17.06 14.87 -5.43
C TRP A 177 -18.06 13.98 -6.17
N LYS A 178 -17.85 13.83 -7.48
CA LYS A 178 -18.63 12.88 -8.29
C LYS A 178 -18.39 11.44 -7.80
N PRO A 179 -19.44 10.59 -7.75
CA PRO A 179 -19.30 9.16 -7.51
C PRO A 179 -18.31 8.50 -8.47
N TYR A 180 -17.69 7.42 -8.04
CA TYR A 180 -16.95 6.55 -8.95
C TYR A 180 -17.92 5.71 -9.79
N GLU A 181 -17.61 5.62 -11.07
CA GLU A 181 -18.33 4.78 -12.03
C GLU A 181 -17.61 3.43 -12.19
N LEU A 182 -18.40 2.36 -12.20
CA LEU A 182 -17.90 1.01 -12.45
C LEU A 182 -17.67 0.84 -13.95
N LYS A 183 -16.42 0.59 -14.36
CA LYS A 183 -16.10 0.28 -15.77
C LYS A 183 -16.55 -1.12 -16.19
N LYS A 184 -16.75 -2.02 -15.22
CA LYS A 184 -17.20 -3.40 -15.38
C LYS A 184 -18.12 -3.76 -14.22
N PRO A 185 -19.08 -4.68 -14.41
CA PRO A 185 -19.88 -5.21 -13.30
C PRO A 185 -19.00 -5.79 -12.19
N ILE A 186 -19.49 -5.71 -10.95
CA ILE A 186 -18.80 -6.32 -9.81
C ILE A 186 -19.00 -7.84 -9.89
N GLU A 187 -17.86 -8.55 -9.86
CA GLU A 187 -17.75 -10.00 -9.78
C GLU A 187 -17.66 -10.47 -8.32
#